data_AF-A0A1H5ZJ93-F1
#
_entry.id   AF-A0A1H5ZJ93-F1
#
_cell.length_a   1.000
_cell.length_b   1.000
_cell.length_c   1.000
_cell.angle_alpha   90.00
_cell.angle_beta   90.00
_cell.angle_gamma   90.00
#
_symmetry.space_group_name_H-M   'P 1'
#
loop_
_entity.id
_entity.type
_entity.pdbx_description
1 polymer ?
#
loop_
_entity_poly.entity_id
_entity_poly.type
_entity_poly.pdbx_seq_one_letter_code
_entity_poly.pdbx_strand_id
1 'polypeptide(L)'
;MADGFPAWYRAYGDGVNIRTRPDPGATSVGQLQTDDRVLVTSLPVTGGAYGPQCGSQPGDQWYPVDHFGQRRYVITACLERV
;
A
#
# COMPACT_ATOMS: atom_id res chain seq x y z
N MET A 1 -5.43 21.72 -5.17
CA MET A 1 -5.53 20.71 -4.10
C MET A 1 -5.52 19.36 -4.79
N ALA A 2 -4.51 18.53 -4.55
CA ALA A 2 -4.27 17.32 -5.34
C ALA A 2 -5.29 16.23 -4.99
N ASP A 3 -6.10 15.80 -5.97
CA ASP A 3 -6.88 14.55 -6.08
C ASP A 3 -7.38 13.84 -4.80
N GLY A 4 -7.69 14.58 -3.73
CA GLY A 4 -8.20 14.04 -2.47
C GLY A 4 -7.18 13.30 -1.60
N PHE A 5 -5.90 13.70 -1.60
CA PHE A 5 -4.86 13.20 -0.68
C PHE A 5 -4.38 14.29 0.31
N PRO A 6 -3.87 13.91 1.50
CA PRO A 6 -3.77 12.55 2.03
C PRO A 6 -5.15 11.99 2.42
N ALA A 7 -5.30 10.67 2.36
CA ALA A 7 -6.56 9.98 2.69
C ALA A 7 -6.31 8.65 3.40
N TRP A 8 -7.25 8.27 4.25
CA TRP A 8 -7.19 6.98 4.94
C TRP A 8 -7.68 5.87 4.03
N TYR A 9 -6.94 4.78 4.04
CA TYR A 9 -7.29 3.53 3.40
C TYR A 9 -7.25 2.44 4.47
N ARG A 10 -8.06 1.40 4.30
CA ARG A 10 -7.99 0.19 5.11
C ARG A 10 -7.44 -0.98 4.30
N ALA A 11 -6.70 -1.85 4.97
CA ALA A 11 -6.33 -3.15 4.41
C ALA A 11 -7.54 -4.09 4.47
N TYR A 12 -7.76 -4.85 3.39
CA TYR A 12 -8.84 -5.85 3.34
C TYR A 12 -8.31 -7.29 3.26
N GLY A 13 -7.03 -7.48 3.56
CA GLY A 13 -6.39 -8.78 3.73
C GLY A 13 -5.39 -8.76 4.89
N ASP A 14 -5.04 -9.95 5.38
CA ASP A 14 -4.10 -10.10 6.49
C ASP A 14 -2.64 -10.18 6.04
N GLY A 15 -1.74 -9.67 6.87
CA GLY A 15 -0.29 -9.72 6.63
C GLY A 15 0.19 -8.86 5.44
N VAL A 16 -0.53 -7.80 5.10
CA VAL A 16 -0.18 -6.91 3.99
C VAL A 16 1.07 -6.10 4.33
N ASN A 17 2.17 -6.37 3.62
CA ASN A 17 3.46 -5.76 3.94
C ASN A 17 3.55 -4.27 3.59
N ILE A 18 4.12 -3.49 4.50
CA ILE A 18 4.56 -2.11 4.29
C ILE A 18 6.04 -2.13 3.90
N ARG A 19 6.37 -1.68 2.70
CA ARG A 19 7.71 -1.87 2.11
C ARG A 19 8.48 -0.57 1.93
N THR A 20 9.80 -0.65 1.94
CA THR A 20 10.70 0.50 1.77
C THR A 20 10.74 1.05 0.34
N ARG A 21 10.37 0.22 -0.66
CA ARG A 21 10.29 0.57 -2.09
C ARG A 21 9.02 -0.09 -2.67
N PRO A 22 8.49 0.43 -3.78
CA PRO A 22 7.33 -0.15 -4.46
C PRO A 22 7.75 -1.42 -5.22
N ASP A 23 8.05 -2.50 -4.50
CA ASP A 23 8.55 -3.75 -5.07
C ASP A 23 8.30 -4.93 -4.11
N PRO A 24 7.85 -6.11 -4.59
CA PRO A 24 7.57 -7.28 -3.76
C PRO A 24 8.80 -7.87 -3.05
N GLY A 25 10.02 -7.61 -3.55
CA GLY A 25 11.28 -8.04 -2.95
C GLY A 25 11.87 -7.02 -1.98
N ALA A 26 11.32 -5.80 -1.91
CA ALA A 26 11.80 -4.77 -1.00
C ALA A 26 11.55 -5.13 0.48
N THR A 27 12.45 -4.67 1.35
CA THR A 27 12.36 -4.88 2.80
C THR A 27 10.99 -4.47 3.34
N SER A 28 10.35 -5.38 4.06
CA SER A 28 9.14 -5.10 4.84
C SER A 28 9.54 -4.47 6.18
N VAL A 29 8.91 -3.35 6.54
CA VAL A 29 9.12 -2.62 7.80
C VAL A 29 7.93 -2.74 8.75
N GLY A 30 6.89 -3.45 8.33
CA GLY A 30 5.66 -3.64 9.09
C GLY A 30 4.62 -4.37 8.25
N GLN A 31 3.52 -4.74 8.89
CA GLN A 31 2.40 -5.40 8.24
C GLN A 31 1.10 -4.80 8.73
N LEU A 32 0.13 -4.70 7.83
CA LEU A 32 -1.25 -4.38 8.11
C LEU A 32 -2.04 -5.70 8.20
N GLN A 33 -2.92 -5.80 9.18
CA GLN A 33 -3.96 -6.82 9.24
C GLN A 33 -5.24 -6.31 8.60
N THR A 34 -6.22 -7.19 8.42
CA THR A 34 -7.54 -6.80 7.95
C THR A 34 -8.13 -5.68 8.82
N ASP A 35 -8.74 -4.68 8.16
CA ASP A 35 -9.28 -3.43 8.71
C ASP A 35 -8.27 -2.45 9.33
N ASP A 36 -6.97 -2.76 9.40
CA ASP A 36 -5.95 -1.79 9.77
C ASP A 36 -5.94 -0.63 8.79
N ARG A 37 -5.77 0.59 9.32
CA ARG A 37 -5.79 1.82 8.54
C ARG A 37 -4.39 2.36 8.30
N VAL A 38 -4.17 2.87 7.10
CA VAL A 38 -2.92 3.53 6.70
C VAL A 38 -3.22 4.82 5.94
N LEU A 39 -2.39 5.84 6.18
CA LEU A 39 -2.53 7.13 5.52
C LEU A 39 -1.79 7.11 4.17
N VAL A 40 -2.55 7.10 3.08
CA VAL A 40 -2.01 7.23 1.72
C VAL A 40 -1.76 8.70 1.42
N THR A 41 -0.54 9.03 0.98
CA THR A 41 -0.08 10.42 0.87
C THR A 41 -0.21 11.00 -0.53
N SER A 42 -0.31 10.16 -1.57
CA SER A 42 -0.41 10.60 -2.97
C SER A 42 -0.96 9.49 -3.86
N LEU A 43 -1.12 9.79 -5.16
CA LEU A 43 -1.43 8.83 -6.19
C LEU A 43 -0.47 7.61 -6.19
N PRO A 44 -0.94 6.43 -6.65
CA PRO A 44 -0.10 5.25 -6.83
C PRO A 44 1.11 5.52 -7.71
N VAL A 45 2.17 4.74 -7.49
CA VAL A 45 3.33 4.68 -8.36
C VAL A 45 3.49 3.27 -8.92
N THR A 46 3.95 3.18 -10.17
CA THR A 46 4.36 1.90 -10.77
C THR A 46 5.64 1.39 -10.12
N GLY A 47 5.71 0.09 -9.89
CA GLY A 47 6.81 -0.59 -9.23
C GLY A 47 6.94 -2.05 -9.67
N GLY A 48 7.54 -2.88 -8.81
CA GLY A 48 7.67 -4.31 -9.06
C GLY A 48 6.31 -5.02 -9.05
N ALA A 49 6.14 -5.97 -9.97
CA ALA A 49 4.90 -6.74 -10.11
C ALA A 49 4.66 -7.64 -8.89
N TYR A 50 3.57 -7.41 -8.20
CA TYR A 50 3.10 -8.23 -7.10
C TYR A 50 2.26 -9.38 -7.64
N GLY A 51 2.52 -10.60 -7.14
CA GLY A 51 1.75 -11.78 -7.50
C GLY A 51 0.27 -11.68 -7.08
N PRO A 52 -0.58 -12.63 -7.48
CA PRO A 52 -2.01 -12.58 -7.20
C PRO A 52 -2.28 -12.68 -5.69
N GLN A 53 -2.54 -11.54 -5.06
CA GLN A 53 -2.85 -11.38 -3.63
C GLN A 53 -3.63 -10.07 -3.43
N CYS A 54 -4.57 -10.06 -2.49
CA CYS A 54 -5.65 -9.08 -2.28
C CYS A 54 -6.24 -8.45 -3.56
N GLY A 55 -7.40 -8.94 -3.99
CA GLY A 55 -8.07 -8.49 -5.24
C GLY A 55 -7.86 -9.42 -6.43
N SER A 56 -7.08 -10.51 -6.23
CA SER A 56 -6.94 -11.66 -7.14
C SER A 56 -6.56 -11.34 -8.59
N GLN A 57 -5.87 -10.22 -8.80
CA GLN A 57 -5.14 -9.93 -10.04
C GLN A 57 -3.73 -9.47 -9.68
N PRO A 58 -2.71 -9.84 -10.47
CA PRO A 58 -1.39 -9.25 -10.31
C PRO A 58 -1.47 -7.74 -10.50
N GLY A 59 -0.68 -7.01 -9.74
CA GLY A 59 -0.65 -5.56 -9.79
C GLY A 59 0.77 -5.03 -9.62
N ASP A 60 1.10 -3.96 -10.31
CA ASP A 60 2.39 -3.27 -10.22
C ASP A 60 2.25 -1.87 -9.62
N GLN A 61 1.07 -1.52 -9.12
CA GLN A 61 0.75 -0.21 -8.56
C GLN A 61 0.86 -0.23 -7.03
N TRP A 62 1.56 0.76 -6.48
CA TRP A 62 1.85 0.87 -5.06
C TRP A 62 1.43 2.22 -4.52
N TYR A 63 0.66 2.24 -3.43
CA TYR A 63 0.33 3.48 -2.73
C TYR A 63 1.52 3.94 -1.89
N PRO A 64 1.97 5.20 -2.06
CA PRO A 64 2.84 5.85 -1.10
C PRO A 64 2.08 6.09 0.20
N VAL A 65 2.61 5.62 1.31
CA VAL A 65 2.01 5.77 2.64
C VAL A 65 2.98 6.45 3.59
N ASP A 66 2.42 7.18 4.57
CA ASP A 66 3.18 7.60 5.73
C ASP A 66 3.24 6.44 6.74
N HIS A 67 4.46 6.07 7.12
CA HIS A 67 4.69 5.11 8.19
C HIS A 67 5.75 5.70 9.11
N PHE A 68 5.29 6.23 10.25
CA PHE A 68 6.12 6.93 11.24
C PHE A 68 6.94 8.09 10.64
N GLY A 69 6.31 8.92 9.79
CA GLY A 69 6.97 10.07 9.15
C GLY A 69 7.89 9.70 7.98
N GLN A 70 7.94 8.42 7.60
CA GLN A 70 8.73 7.94 6.48
C GLN A 70 7.81 7.49 5.34
N ARG A 71 8.16 7.90 4.11
CA ARG A 71 7.49 7.39 2.92
C ARG A 71 7.80 5.91 2.74
N ARG A 72 6.74 5.11 2.74
CA ARG A 72 6.75 3.66 2.47
C ARG A 72 5.72 3.33 1.40
N TYR A 73 5.61 2.06 1.06
CA TYR A 73 4.78 1.61 -0.04
C TYR A 73 3.98 0.38 0.35
N VAL A 74 2.70 0.38 0.01
CA VAL A 74 1.79 -0.76 0.16
C VAL A 74 1.16 -1.03 -1.20
N ILE A 75 1.02 -2.31 -1.56
CA ILE A 75 0.43 -2.68 -2.85
C ILE A 75 -1.02 -2.18 -2.92
N THR A 76 -1.40 -1.49 -4.00
CA THR A 76 -2.76 -0.93 -4.13
C THR A 76 -3.81 -2.01 -4.10
N ALA A 77 -3.47 -3.18 -4.63
CA ALA A 77 -4.31 -4.35 -4.68
C ALA A 77 -4.88 -4.65 -3.28
N CYS A 78 -4.15 -4.44 -2.18
CA CYS A 78 -4.62 -4.77 -0.83
C CYS A 78 -5.32 -3.64 -0.05
N LEU A 79 -5.57 -2.48 -0.66
CA LEU A 79 -6.10 -1.31 0.03
C LEU A 79 -7.39 -0.78 -0.60
N GLU A 80 -8.35 -0.39 0.24
CA GLU A 80 -9.54 0.35 -0.19
C GLU A 80 -9.73 1.64 0.61
N ARG A 81 -10.30 2.66 -0.02
CA ARG A 81 -10.49 3.99 0.59
C ARG A 81 -11.63 3.96 1.60
N VAL A 82 -11.46 4.66 2.73
CA VAL A 82 -12.48 4.84 3.79
C VAL A 82 -12.83 6.30 4.04
#